data_AF-A0AAJ1JES0-F1
#
_entry.id   AF-A0AAJ1JES0-F1
#
_cell.length_a   1.000
_cell.length_b   1.000
_cell.length_c   1.000
_cell.angle_alpha   90.00
_cell.angle_beta   90.00
_cell.angle_gamma   90.00
#
_symmetry.space_group_name_H-M   'P 1'
#
loop_
_entity.id
_entity.type
_entity.pdbx_description
1 polymer ?
#
loop_
_entity_poly.entity_id
_entity_poly.type
_entity_poly.pdbx_seq_one_letter_code
_entity_poly.pdbx_strand_id
1 'polypeptide(L)' 'MQTFGWVGMVLTHEHSSTKPHTTVYHAYNDHSYTSLARIECTDTPANPRCAIYYTHSGLNGLPEALTNGDGHLVWQGQ' A
#
# COMPACT_ATOMS: atom_id res chain seq x y z
N MET A 1 4.53 -18.13 2.81
CA MET A 1 5.71 -17.33 3.20
C MET A 1 5.53 -15.93 2.65
N GLN A 2 5.82 -14.91 3.46
CA GLN A 2 5.80 -13.50 3.05
C GLN A 2 7.26 -13.02 2.94
N THR A 3 7.58 -12.20 1.95
CA THR A 3 8.87 -11.50 1.85
C THR A 3 8.67 -10.00 1.81
N PHE A 4 9.65 -9.26 2.32
CA PHE A 4 9.57 -7.81 2.50
C PHE A 4 10.83 -7.15 1.96
N GLY A 5 10.66 -6.12 1.13
CA GLY A 5 11.72 -5.25 0.65
C GLY A 5 11.79 -3.99 1.48
N TRP A 6 13.00 -3.60 1.86
CA TRP A 6 13.27 -2.44 2.71
C TRP A 6 14.32 -1.54 2.07
N VAL A 7 14.14 -0.23 2.21
CA VAL A 7 15.18 0.78 1.94
C VAL A 7 15.42 1.54 3.22
N GLY A 8 16.61 1.34 3.82
CA GLY A 8 16.85 1.78 5.19
C GLY A 8 15.88 1.11 6.16
N MET A 9 15.04 1.92 6.83
CA MET A 9 13.97 1.45 7.74
C MET A 9 12.56 1.60 7.15
N VAL A 10 12.45 1.87 5.84
CA VAL A 10 11.17 2.05 5.15
C VAL A 10 10.81 0.78 4.40
N LEU A 11 9.65 0.20 4.69
CA LEU A 11 9.10 -0.93 3.94
C LEU A 11 8.70 -0.44 2.56
N THR A 12 9.28 -0.96 1.47
CA THR A 12 8.96 -0.46 0.11
C THR A 12 8.03 -1.39 -0.64
N HIS A 13 8.14 -2.70 -0.42
CA HIS A 13 7.25 -3.67 -1.02
C HIS A 13 7.15 -4.96 -0.22
N GLU A 14 6.11 -5.73 -0.47
CA GLU A 14 5.93 -7.07 0.08
C GLU A 14 5.36 -8.03 -0.98
N HIS A 15 5.67 -9.31 -0.82
CA HIS A 15 5.19 -10.39 -1.67
C HIS A 15 4.70 -11.55 -0.81
N SER A 16 3.62 -12.19 -1.26
CA SER A 16 3.00 -13.30 -0.56
C SER A 16 2.96 -14.54 -1.43
N SER A 17 3.38 -15.68 -0.88
CA SER A 17 3.26 -16.96 -1.59
C SER A 17 1.81 -17.37 -1.88
N THR A 18 0.81 -16.79 -1.20
CA THR A 18 -0.62 -17.04 -1.47
C THR A 18 -1.15 -16.21 -2.64
N LYS A 19 -0.47 -15.11 -2.99
CA LYS A 19 -0.77 -14.25 -4.14
C LYS A 19 0.52 -14.01 -4.95
N PRO A 20 1.08 -15.05 -5.60
CA PRO A 20 2.43 -15.00 -6.18
C PRO A 20 2.57 -14.01 -7.34
N HIS A 21 1.47 -13.60 -7.97
CA HIS A 21 1.46 -12.60 -9.04
C HIS A 21 1.18 -11.19 -8.52
N THR A 22 1.13 -10.98 -7.20
CA THR A 22 0.81 -9.69 -6.61
C THR A 22 1.98 -9.16 -5.81
N THR A 23 2.39 -7.94 -6.11
CA THR A 23 3.33 -7.15 -5.33
C THR A 23 2.58 -5.98 -4.72
N VAL A 24 2.73 -5.79 -3.42
CA VAL A 24 2.18 -4.62 -2.71
C VAL A 24 3.33 -3.66 -2.46
N TYR A 25 3.20 -2.43 -2.93
CA TYR A 25 4.15 -1.34 -2.69
C TYR A 25 3.61 -0.38 -1.65
N HIS A 26 4.51 0.23 -0.89
CA HIS A 26 4.19 1.23 0.12
C HIS A 26 4.88 2.55 -0.23
N ALA A 27 4.08 3.60 -0.37
CA ALA A 27 4.54 4.95 -0.61
C ALA A 27 4.43 5.76 0.68
N TYR A 28 5.40 6.65 0.89
CA TYR A 28 5.51 7.51 2.06
C TYR A 28 5.75 8.95 1.61
N ASN A 29 5.41 9.91 2.48
CA ASN A 29 5.81 11.28 2.26
C ASN A 29 7.34 11.43 2.26
N ASP A 30 7.80 12.46 1.57
CA ASP A 30 9.24 12.73 1.45
C ASP A 30 9.89 12.91 2.83
N HIS A 31 11.04 12.26 3.02
CA HIS A 31 11.81 12.23 4.28
C HIS A 31 10.99 11.88 5.54
N SER A 32 9.94 11.07 5.40
CA SER A 32 8.99 10.76 6.47
C SER A 32 8.57 9.29 6.48
N TYR A 33 8.10 8.80 7.63
CA TYR A 33 7.43 7.49 7.78
C TYR A 33 5.90 7.58 7.66
N THR A 34 5.35 8.76 7.38
CA THR A 34 3.92 8.94 7.14
C THR A 34 3.53 8.21 5.86
N SER A 35 2.70 7.18 5.99
CA SER A 35 2.16 6.45 4.85
C SER A 35 1.34 7.39 3.97
N LEU A 36 1.65 7.40 2.68
CA LEU A 36 0.91 8.14 1.66
C LEU A 36 -0.08 7.21 0.96
N ALA A 37 0.38 6.05 0.51
CA ALA A 37 -0.46 5.10 -0.21
C ALA A 37 0.06 3.67 -0.14
N ARG A 38 -0.86 2.73 -0.34
CA ARG A 38 -0.61 1.32 -0.64
C ARG A 38 -0.97 1.07 -2.09
N ILE A 39 -0.08 0.46 -2.86
CA ILE A 39 -0.32 0.10 -4.26
C ILE A 39 -0.27 -1.42 -4.40
N GLU A 40 -1.39 -2.04 -4.73
CA GLU A 40 -1.45 -3.48 -5.00
C GLU A 40 -1.42 -3.70 -6.50
N CYS A 41 -0.30 -4.23 -7.00
CA CYS A 41 -0.10 -4.55 -8.41
C CYS A 41 -0.16 -6.05 -8.62
N THR A 42 -1.11 -6.50 -9.41
CA THR A 42 -1.20 -7.88 -9.90
C THR A 42 -0.66 -7.93 -11.32
N ASP A 43 0.50 -8.56 -11.50
CA ASP A 43 1.11 -8.78 -12.80
C ASP A 43 0.78 -10.21 -13.27
N THR A 44 -0.31 -10.31 -14.02
CA THR A 44 -0.61 -11.53 -14.77
C THR A 44 -0.30 -11.29 -16.24
N PRO A 45 0.26 -12.29 -16.97
CA PRO A 45 0.66 -12.12 -18.37
C PRO A 45 -0.46 -11.61 -19.30
N ALA A 46 -1.73 -11.86 -18.95
CA ALA A 46 -2.88 -11.47 -19.76
C ALA A 46 -3.43 -10.08 -19.41
N ASN A 47 -3.17 -9.55 -18.19
CA ASN A 47 -3.90 -8.39 -17.67
C ASN A 47 -3.20 -7.80 -16.43
N PRO A 48 -2.10 -7.05 -16.60
CA PRO A 48 -1.45 -6.36 -15.50
C PRO A 48 -2.37 -5.25 -14.98
N ARG A 49 -2.55 -5.16 -13.66
CA ARG A 49 -3.40 -4.17 -13.00
C ARG A 49 -2.79 -3.69 -11.70
N CYS A 50 -2.92 -2.40 -11.41
CA CYS A 50 -2.57 -1.84 -10.12
C CYS A 50 -3.76 -1.07 -9.53
N ALA A 51 -3.99 -1.23 -8.24
CA ALA A 51 -4.94 -0.44 -7.47
C ALA A 51 -4.17 0.36 -6.42
N ILE A 52 -4.46 1.65 -6.33
CA ILE A 52 -3.91 2.54 -5.30
C ILE A 52 -4.94 2.80 -4.21
N TYR A 53 -4.48 2.82 -2.97
CA TYR A 53 -5.24 3.13 -1.77
C TYR A 53 -4.50 4.21 -0.99
N TYR A 54 -5.07 5.41 -0.90
CA TYR A 54 -4.49 6.53 -0.16
C TYR A 54 -4.82 6.41 1.31
N THR A 55 -3.82 6.63 2.15
CA THR A 55 -3.95 6.58 3.61
C THR A 55 -4.31 7.96 4.15
N HIS A 56 -5.36 8.04 4.96
CA HIS A 56 -5.70 9.22 5.73
C HIS A 56 -5.42 8.93 7.20
N SER A 57 -4.45 9.64 7.77
CA SER A 57 -4.03 9.45 9.17
C SER A 57 -4.46 10.62 10.04
N GLY A 58 -4.88 10.32 11.26
CA GLY A 58 -5.13 11.32 12.30
C GLY A 58 -3.84 11.97 12.81
N LEU A 59 -3.99 12.98 13.67
CA LEU A 59 -2.85 13.69 14.28
C LEU A 59 -1.96 12.78 15.14
N ASN A 60 -2.48 11.66 15.61
CA ASN A 60 -1.74 10.63 16.36
C ASN A 60 -0.90 9.71 15.45
N GLY A 61 -0.97 9.87 14.12
CA GLY A 61 -0.27 9.06 13.13
C GLY A 61 -0.95 7.72 12.79
N LEU A 62 -2.08 7.40 13.43
CA LEU A 62 -2.84 6.19 13.13
C LEU A 62 -3.70 6.39 11.87
N PRO A 63 -3.84 5.37 11.01
CA PRO A 63 -4.75 5.44 9.88
C PRO A 63 -6.21 5.49 10.35
N GLU A 64 -6.96 6.47 9.86
CA GLU A 64 -8.38 6.70 10.14
C GLU A 64 -9.27 6.36 8.94
N ALA A 65 -8.75 6.44 7.71
CA ALA A 65 -9.48 6.03 6.52
C ALA A 65 -8.54 5.62 5.37
N LEU A 66 -9.09 4.86 4.41
CA LEU A 66 -8.47 4.61 3.11
C LEU A 66 -9.44 5.02 2.00
N THR A 67 -8.92 5.67 0.96
CA THR A 67 -9.68 5.93 -0.28
C THR A 67 -9.03 5.24 -1.47
N ASN A 68 -9.81 4.76 -2.42
CA ASN A 68 -9.28 4.20 -3.67
C ASN A 68 -8.74 5.31 -4.61
N GLY A 69 -8.25 4.92 -5.79
CA GLY A 69 -7.73 5.84 -6.82
C GLY A 69 -8.74 6.88 -7.33
N ASP A 70 -10.04 6.62 -7.19
CA ASP A 70 -11.10 7.56 -7.56
C ASP A 70 -11.52 8.48 -6.41
N GLY A 71 -10.90 8.34 -5.23
CA GLY A 71 -11.21 9.10 -4.03
C GLY A 71 -12.39 8.57 -3.22
N HIS A 72 -12.93 7.39 -3.55
CA HIS A 72 -14.00 6.76 -2.78
C HIS A 72 -13.47 6.10 -1.51
N LEU A 73 -14.16 6.30 -0.38
CA LEU A 73 -13.86 5.64 0.89
C LEU A 73 -14.03 4.12 0.74
N VAL A 74 -12.99 3.36 1.06
CA VAL A 74 -12.99 1.88 1.02
C VAL A 74 -12.74 1.24 2.38
N TRP A 75 -12.24 2.01 3.34
CA TRP A 75 -12.08 1.59 4.73
C TRP A 75 -12.13 2.80 5.65
N GLN A 76 -12.67 2.60 6.85
CA GLN A 76 -12.70 3.59 7.93
C GLN A 76 -12.30 2.91 9.24
N GLY A 77 -11.42 3.59 9.99
CA GLY A 77 -11.03 3.22 11.34
C GLY A 77 -12.18 3.44 12.33
N GLN A 78 -12.23 2.59 13.36
CA GLN A 78 -13.25 2.62 14.41
C GLN A 78 -12.72 3.34 15.66
#